data_AF-A0AAP7M672-F1
#
_entry.id   AF-A0AAP7M672-F1
#
_cell.length_a   1.000
_cell.length_b   1.000
_cell.length_c   1.000
_cell.angle_alpha   90.00
_cell.angle_beta   90.00
_cell.angle_gamma   90.00
#
_symmetry.space_group_name_H-M   'P 1'
#
loop_
_entity.id
_entity.type
_entity.pdbx_description
1 polymer ?
#
loop_
_entity_poly.entity_id
_entity_poly.type
_entity_poly.pdbx_seq_one_letter_code
_entity_poly.pdbx_strand_id
1 'polypeptide(L)'
;MRAAGKAWISVVVLVAGIALLPGLLYLLGLALAGGRPKPADRAPSGVAACSSEPRAGYQPMNPWRYTAQFFDNDAMKKVPEVEREAFWIARRYLWRQPQRGMLRWQLSSTALTIWITRHWSTAQIADTARKEDFCRTSSKRRVSGGPMNR
;
A
#
# COMPACT_ATOMS: atom_id res chain seq x y z
N MET A 1 -7.09 29.97 37.02
CA MET A 1 -6.50 29.80 35.66
C MET A 1 -5.60 28.56 35.47
N ARG A 2 -5.34 27.69 36.48
CA ARG A 2 -4.47 26.50 36.32
C ARG A 2 -5.12 25.29 35.64
N ALA A 3 -6.45 25.16 35.69
CA ALA A 3 -7.17 24.03 35.08
C ALA A 3 -7.27 24.14 33.54
N ALA A 4 -7.49 25.36 33.02
CA ALA A 4 -7.54 25.62 31.58
C ALA A 4 -6.21 25.30 30.88
N GLY A 5 -5.06 25.59 31.52
CA GLY A 5 -3.75 25.25 30.99
C GLY A 5 -3.49 23.75 30.92
N LYS A 6 -3.92 22.98 31.94
CA LYS A 6 -3.81 21.52 31.94
C LYS A 6 -4.71 20.85 30.90
N ALA A 7 -5.93 21.38 30.71
CA ALA A 7 -6.84 20.91 29.67
C ALA A 7 -6.25 21.12 28.27
N TRP A 8 -5.64 22.28 28.01
CA TRP A 8 -4.99 22.57 26.73
C TRP A 8 -3.81 21.63 26.45
N ILE A 9 -2.97 21.37 27.45
CA ILE A 9 -1.85 20.41 27.33
C ILE A 9 -2.39 19.01 27.00
N SER A 10 -3.46 18.56 27.67
CA SER A 10 -4.06 17.26 27.39
C SER A 10 -4.59 17.16 25.95
N VAL A 11 -5.20 18.24 25.44
CA VAL A 11 -5.68 18.29 24.05
C VAL A 11 -4.52 18.23 23.07
N VAL A 12 -3.43 18.98 23.31
CA VAL A 12 -2.23 18.94 22.45
C VAL A 12 -1.63 17.55 22.41
N VAL A 13 -1.47 16.92 23.57
CA VAL A 13 -0.91 15.55 23.67
C VAL A 13 -1.80 14.56 22.93
N LEU A 14 -3.13 14.68 23.06
CA LEU A 14 -4.07 13.81 22.35
C LEU A 14 -3.97 13.99 20.83
N VAL A 15 -3.99 15.24 20.35
CA VAL A 15 -3.88 15.55 18.92
C VAL A 15 -2.54 15.08 18.36
N ALA A 16 -1.44 15.31 19.07
CA ALA A 16 -0.12 14.83 18.69
C ALA A 16 -0.07 13.30 18.62
N GLY A 17 -0.66 12.61 19.60
CA GLY A 17 -0.75 11.14 19.61
C GLY A 17 -1.51 10.60 18.41
N ILE A 18 -2.66 11.19 18.07
CA ILE A 18 -3.46 10.80 16.90
C ILE A 18 -2.69 11.08 15.60
N ALA A 19 -2.03 12.25 15.49
CA ALA A 19 -1.27 12.62 14.31
C ALA A 19 -0.07 11.69 14.06
N LEU A 20 0.54 11.12 15.10
CA LEU A 20 1.66 10.19 14.97
C LEU A 20 1.22 8.74 14.67
N LEU A 21 -0.03 8.40 14.94
CA LEU A 21 -0.56 7.04 14.89
C LEU A 21 -0.37 6.35 13.51
N PRO A 22 -0.60 7.00 12.35
CA PRO A 22 -0.33 6.40 11.04
C PRO A 22 1.12 5.97 10.85
N GLY A 23 2.06 6.81 11.30
CA GLY A 23 3.49 6.54 11.24
C GLY A 23 3.90 5.39 12.16
N LEU A 24 3.37 5.36 13.39
CA LEU A 24 3.63 4.28 14.35
C LEU A 24 3.11 2.93 13.85
N LEU A 25 1.89 2.88 13.30
CA LEU A 25 1.32 1.66 12.72
C LEU A 25 2.12 1.18 11.50
N TYR A 26 2.61 2.10 10.67
CA TYR A 26 3.49 1.77 9.55
C TYR A 26 4.80 1.11 10.01
N LEU A 27 5.46 1.68 11.03
CA LEU A 27 6.69 1.10 11.60
C LEU A 27 6.42 -0.26 12.24
N LEU A 28 5.32 -0.39 12.97
CA LEU A 28 4.90 -1.66 13.57
C LEU A 28 4.64 -2.72 12.49
N GLY A 29 3.91 -2.39 11.43
CA GLY A 29 3.65 -3.31 10.32
C GLY A 29 4.93 -3.78 9.62
N LEU A 30 5.90 -2.89 9.43
CA LEU A 30 7.21 -3.25 8.89
C LEU A 30 8.01 -4.18 9.82
N ALA A 31 8.02 -3.90 11.12
CA ALA A 31 8.69 -4.76 12.10
C ALA A 31 8.05 -6.16 12.15
N LEU A 32 6.73 -6.23 12.02
CA LEU A 32 5.98 -7.48 12.01
C LEU A 32 6.10 -8.27 10.71
N ALA A 33 6.48 -7.64 9.60
CA ALA A 33 6.64 -8.28 8.29
C ALA A 33 7.83 -9.25 8.19
N GLY A 34 8.74 -9.25 9.18
CA GLY A 34 9.87 -10.19 9.26
C GLY A 34 10.90 -10.05 8.15
N GLY A 35 10.84 -8.98 7.35
CA GLY A 35 11.73 -8.74 6.23
C GLY A 35 11.07 -7.85 5.16
N ARG A 36 11.73 -7.73 4.02
CA ARG A 36 11.28 -6.90 2.90
C ARG A 36 11.42 -7.69 1.59
N PRO A 37 10.46 -7.58 0.66
CA PRO A 37 10.62 -8.16 -0.67
C PRO A 37 11.79 -7.48 -1.39
N LYS A 38 12.40 -8.18 -2.33
CA LYS A 38 13.42 -7.64 -3.24
C LYS A 38 12.78 -7.44 -4.63
N PRO A 39 13.11 -6.34 -5.33
CA PRO A 39 12.65 -6.14 -6.70
C PRO A 39 13.28 -7.20 -7.60
N ALA A 40 12.65 -7.53 -8.73
CA ALA A 40 13.25 -8.42 -9.70
C ALA A 40 14.55 -7.82 -10.27
N ASP A 41 15.63 -8.62 -10.32
CA ASP A 41 16.90 -8.25 -10.93
C ASP A 41 16.74 -8.19 -12.47
N ARG A 42 16.35 -7.03 -12.98
CA ARG A 42 16.46 -6.70 -14.40
C ARG A 42 16.62 -5.19 -14.57
N ALA A 43 17.47 -4.79 -15.51
CA ALA A 43 17.52 -3.41 -15.98
C ALA A 43 16.10 -2.96 -16.34
N PRO A 44 15.68 -1.73 -15.97
CA PRO A 44 14.32 -1.25 -16.15
C PRO A 44 13.95 -1.38 -17.62
N SER A 45 13.24 -2.45 -17.94
CA SER A 45 12.79 -2.70 -19.30
C SER A 45 11.61 -1.75 -19.48
N GLY A 46 11.61 -0.94 -20.54
CA GLY A 46 10.52 -0.01 -20.88
C GLY A 46 9.21 -0.73 -21.25
N VAL A 47 8.99 -1.91 -20.70
CA VAL A 47 7.92 -2.85 -21.01
C VAL A 47 6.72 -2.51 -20.13
N ALA A 48 5.57 -2.34 -20.78
CA ALA A 48 4.31 -2.02 -20.15
C ALA A 48 3.95 -3.07 -19.08
N ALA A 49 3.93 -2.65 -17.82
CA ALA A 49 2.71 -2.64 -17.04
C ALA A 49 1.56 -3.59 -17.44
N CYS A 50 0.99 -4.31 -16.46
CA CYS A 50 -0.24 -5.08 -16.70
C CYS A 50 -1.46 -4.19 -17.03
N SER A 51 -1.34 -2.86 -16.87
CA SER A 51 -2.38 -1.86 -17.10
C SER A 51 -1.89 -0.76 -18.05
N SER A 52 -2.80 -0.24 -18.87
CA SER A 52 -2.59 0.91 -19.75
C SER A 52 -2.59 2.26 -19.00
N GLU A 53 -2.61 2.25 -17.67
CA GLU A 53 -2.72 3.48 -16.87
C GLU A 53 -1.41 4.28 -16.92
N PRO A 54 -1.48 5.60 -17.16
CA PRO A 54 -0.29 6.45 -17.17
C PRO A 54 0.43 6.39 -15.81
N ARG A 55 1.70 5.94 -15.82
CA ARG A 55 2.55 5.88 -14.62
C ARG A 55 3.36 7.16 -14.39
N ALA A 56 3.38 8.06 -15.37
CA ALA A 56 4.07 9.34 -15.29
C ALA A 56 3.40 10.23 -14.23
N GLY A 57 4.18 10.72 -13.27
CA GLY A 57 3.67 11.55 -12.18
C GLY A 57 3.04 10.78 -11.00
N TYR A 58 3.18 9.45 -10.94
CA TYR A 58 2.78 8.68 -9.75
C TYR A 58 3.52 9.20 -8.53
N GLN A 59 2.78 9.63 -7.50
CA GLN A 59 3.36 10.00 -6.23
C GLN A 59 3.42 8.80 -5.28
N PRO A 60 4.59 8.50 -4.71
CA PRO A 60 4.73 7.44 -3.72
C PRO A 60 3.72 7.55 -2.58
N MET A 61 3.13 6.42 -2.20
CA MET A 61 2.22 6.38 -1.05
C MET A 61 2.96 6.76 0.23
N ASN A 62 2.27 7.41 1.16
CA ASN A 62 2.78 7.65 2.51
C ASN A 62 1.73 7.28 3.58
N PRO A 63 2.13 6.98 4.82
CA PRO A 63 1.20 6.52 5.85
C PRO A 63 0.05 7.49 6.11
N TRP A 64 0.32 8.79 6.14
CA TRP A 64 -0.69 9.82 6.35
C TRP A 64 -1.65 9.97 5.16
N ARG A 65 -1.15 9.88 3.93
CA ARG A 65 -1.94 9.93 2.70
C ARG A 65 -2.83 8.71 2.59
N TYR A 66 -2.31 7.53 2.93
CA TYR A 66 -3.10 6.30 3.02
C TYR A 66 -4.23 6.45 4.04
N THR A 67 -3.95 6.99 5.24
CA THR A 67 -5.00 7.24 6.24
C THR A 67 -5.98 8.32 5.78
N ALA A 68 -5.51 9.38 5.10
CA ALA A 68 -6.36 10.44 4.58
C ALA A 68 -7.34 9.93 3.51
N GLN A 69 -6.97 8.91 2.71
CA GLN A 69 -7.87 8.31 1.73
C GLN A 69 -9.15 7.74 2.38
N PHE A 70 -9.12 7.29 3.64
CA PHE A 70 -10.34 6.81 4.32
C PHE A 70 -11.34 7.93 4.62
N PHE A 71 -10.92 9.19 4.59
CA PHE A 71 -11.78 10.35 4.74
C PHE A 71 -12.18 10.95 3.38
N ASP A 72 -11.65 10.42 2.27
CA ASP A 72 -11.94 10.84 0.90
C ASP A 72 -12.55 9.67 0.10
N ASN A 73 -13.88 9.68 -0.02
CA ASN A 73 -14.64 8.64 -0.71
C ASN A 73 -14.24 8.47 -2.19
N ASP A 74 -13.76 9.52 -2.85
CA ASP A 74 -13.36 9.46 -4.25
C ASP A 74 -11.96 8.86 -4.40
N ALA A 75 -11.07 9.11 -3.44
CA ALA A 75 -9.75 8.50 -3.40
C ALA A 75 -9.81 6.98 -3.16
N MET A 76 -10.76 6.49 -2.36
CA MET A 76 -10.98 5.04 -2.18
C MET A 76 -11.48 4.34 -3.44
N LYS A 77 -12.25 5.02 -4.30
CA LYS A 77 -12.78 4.45 -5.54
C LYS A 77 -11.73 4.36 -6.65
N LYS A 78 -10.73 5.26 -6.63
CA LYS A 78 -9.70 5.38 -7.67
C LYS A 78 -8.32 5.01 -7.14
N VAL A 79 -8.17 3.75 -6.72
CA VAL A 79 -6.86 3.21 -6.34
C VAL A 79 -6.00 3.01 -7.60
N PRO A 80 -4.85 3.68 -7.73
CA PRO A 80 -3.94 3.52 -8.87
C PRO A 80 -3.50 2.07 -9.07
N GLU A 81 -3.34 1.63 -10.32
CA GLU A 81 -2.91 0.25 -10.60
C GLU A 81 -1.50 -0.06 -10.03
N VAL A 82 -0.62 0.94 -9.93
CA VAL A 82 0.71 0.79 -9.29
C VAL A 82 0.58 0.37 -7.82
N GLU A 83 -0.40 0.91 -7.08
CA GLU A 83 -0.65 0.54 -5.68
C GLU A 83 -1.22 -0.86 -5.58
N ARG A 84 -2.07 -1.25 -6.53
CA ARG A 84 -2.65 -2.59 -6.60
C ARG A 84 -1.57 -3.64 -6.90
N GLU A 85 -0.65 -3.34 -7.81
CA GLU A 85 0.53 -4.16 -8.13
C GLU A 85 1.44 -4.31 -6.89
N ALA A 86 1.77 -3.20 -6.22
CA ALA A 86 2.56 -3.21 -5.00
C ALA A 86 1.89 -4.01 -3.87
N PHE A 87 0.57 -3.85 -3.69
CA PHE A 87 -0.20 -4.61 -2.71
C PHE A 87 -0.19 -6.11 -3.00
N TRP A 88 -0.30 -6.50 -4.28
CA TRP A 88 -0.20 -7.90 -4.68
C TRP A 88 1.17 -8.49 -4.33
N ILE A 89 2.26 -7.79 -4.65
CA ILE A 89 3.63 -8.21 -4.34
C ILE A 89 3.80 -8.39 -2.82
N ALA A 90 3.37 -7.41 -2.03
CA ALA A 90 3.43 -7.46 -0.57
C ALA A 90 2.64 -8.67 -0.02
N ARG A 91 1.42 -8.88 -0.51
CA ARG A 91 0.56 -9.99 -0.13
C ARG A 91 1.20 -11.34 -0.44
N ARG A 92 1.78 -11.48 -1.62
CA ARG A 92 2.42 -12.72 -2.08
C ARG A 92 3.72 -13.02 -1.34
N TYR A 93 4.46 -11.98 -0.94
CA TYR A 93 5.61 -12.11 -0.05
C TYR A 93 5.19 -12.63 1.34
N LEU A 94 4.15 -12.05 1.93
CA LEU A 94 3.66 -12.46 3.26
C LEU A 94 2.96 -13.83 3.26
N TRP A 95 2.37 -14.25 2.14
CA TRP A 95 1.81 -15.60 1.98
C TRP A 95 2.87 -16.70 2.04
N ARG A 96 4.12 -16.39 1.67
CA ARG A 96 5.25 -17.31 1.76
C ARG A 96 5.83 -17.41 3.17
N GLN A 97 5.39 -16.55 4.09
CA GLN A 97 5.83 -16.56 5.48
C GLN A 97 4.79 -17.23 6.40
N PRO A 98 5.23 -17.81 7.53
CA PRO A 98 4.31 -18.36 8.53
C PRO A 98 3.36 -17.27 9.05
N GLN A 99 2.06 -17.46 8.77
CA GLN A 99 1.01 -16.49 9.08
C GLN A 99 0.75 -16.47 10.60
N ARG A 100 0.96 -15.31 11.25
CA ARG A 100 0.77 -15.13 12.70
C ARG A 100 -0.46 -14.28 13.06
N GLY A 101 -1.56 -14.47 12.33
CA GLY A 101 -2.85 -13.83 12.59
C GLY A 101 -3.25 -12.73 11.60
N MET A 102 -4.57 -12.56 11.41
CA MET A 102 -5.16 -11.73 10.36
C MET A 102 -4.82 -10.23 10.50
N LEU A 103 -4.88 -9.67 11.70
CA LEU A 103 -4.57 -8.25 11.94
C LEU A 103 -3.11 -7.92 11.63
N ARG A 104 -2.19 -8.76 12.10
CA ARG A 104 -0.77 -8.64 11.79
C ARG A 104 -0.54 -8.74 10.29
N TRP A 105 -1.23 -9.66 9.61
CA TRP A 105 -1.10 -9.84 8.18
C TRP A 105 -1.60 -8.63 7.39
N GLN A 106 -2.74 -8.03 7.76
CA GLN A 106 -3.24 -6.81 7.14
C GLN A 106 -2.28 -5.62 7.37
N LEU A 107 -1.87 -5.38 8.62
CA LEU A 107 -0.92 -4.31 8.96
C LEU A 107 0.41 -4.45 8.21
N SER A 108 0.95 -5.67 8.15
CA SER A 108 2.20 -5.94 7.43
C SER A 108 2.02 -5.79 5.92
N SER A 109 0.87 -6.20 5.37
CA SER A 109 0.57 -6.08 3.93
C SER A 109 0.52 -4.61 3.52
N THR A 110 -0.21 -3.78 4.27
CA THR A 110 -0.32 -2.34 4.00
C THR A 110 1.04 -1.65 4.18
N ALA A 111 1.76 -1.94 5.26
CA ALA A 111 3.07 -1.34 5.52
C ALA A 111 4.09 -1.69 4.42
N LEU A 112 4.13 -2.94 3.97
CA LEU A 112 4.98 -3.35 2.85
C LEU A 112 4.55 -2.70 1.54
N THR A 113 3.25 -2.52 1.30
CA THR A 113 2.76 -1.81 0.11
C THR A 113 3.28 -0.38 0.07
N ILE A 114 3.12 0.36 1.18
CA ILE A 114 3.65 1.73 1.31
C ILE A 114 5.17 1.74 1.11
N TRP A 115 5.89 0.80 1.73
CA TRP A 115 7.33 0.70 1.60
C TRP A 115 7.78 0.44 0.15
N ILE A 116 7.14 -0.49 -0.56
CA ILE A 116 7.41 -0.80 -1.97
C ILE A 116 7.19 0.45 -2.83
N THR A 117 6.04 1.10 -2.73
CA THR A 117 5.73 2.29 -3.55
C THR A 117 6.68 3.47 -3.30
N ARG A 118 7.34 3.51 -2.13
CA ARG A 118 8.33 4.54 -1.78
C ARG A 118 9.75 4.23 -2.23
N HIS A 119 10.14 2.97 -2.25
CA HIS A 119 11.53 2.58 -2.47
C HIS A 119 11.78 1.99 -3.86
N TRP A 120 10.72 1.55 -4.55
CA TRP A 120 10.83 0.95 -5.87
C TRP A 120 10.33 1.91 -6.94
N SER A 121 10.93 1.84 -8.12
CA SER A 121 10.39 2.55 -9.28
C SER A 121 9.10 1.88 -9.77
N THR A 122 8.23 2.65 -10.44
CA THR A 122 7.00 2.11 -11.04
C THR A 122 7.29 0.99 -12.05
N ALA A 123 8.44 1.02 -12.73
CA ALA A 123 8.91 -0.05 -13.61
C ALA A 123 9.28 -1.32 -12.83
N GLN A 124 10.03 -1.21 -11.72
CA GLN A 124 10.38 -2.35 -10.87
C GLN A 124 9.14 -3.03 -10.27
N ILE A 125 8.14 -2.23 -9.90
CA ILE A 125 6.86 -2.73 -9.39
C ILE A 125 6.13 -3.52 -10.48
N ALA A 126 6.01 -2.96 -11.69
CA ALA A 126 5.34 -3.63 -12.80
C ALA A 126 6.03 -4.95 -13.20
N ASP A 127 7.36 -4.94 -13.32
CA ASP A 127 8.15 -6.13 -13.67
C ASP A 127 8.03 -7.23 -12.60
N THR A 128 8.10 -6.84 -11.33
CA THR A 128 7.97 -7.79 -10.22
C THR A 128 6.53 -8.33 -10.12
N ALA A 129 5.51 -7.48 -10.33
CA ALA A 129 4.12 -7.90 -10.35
C ALA A 129 3.84 -8.89 -11.48
N ARG A 130 4.42 -8.66 -12.67
CA ARG A 130 4.32 -9.58 -13.80
C ARG A 130 4.98 -10.93 -13.50
N LYS A 131 6.16 -10.94 -12.88
CA LYS A 131 6.85 -12.17 -12.44
C LYS A 131 6.02 -12.96 -11.43
N GLU A 132 5.24 -12.28 -10.59
CA GLU A 132 4.35 -12.87 -9.58
C GLU A 132 2.90 -13.10 -10.09
N ASP A 133 2.73 -13.28 -11.42
CA ASP A 133 1.46 -13.61 -12.10
C ASP A 133 0.30 -12.60 -11.91
N PHE A 134 0.61 -11.35 -11.55
CA PHE A 134 -0.43 -10.33 -11.36
C PHE A 134 -1.23 -10.07 -12.64
N CYS A 135 -0.57 -9.94 -13.80
CA CYS A 135 -1.25 -9.64 -15.08
C CYS A 135 -2.29 -10.71 -15.46
N ARG A 136 -1.99 -11.99 -15.20
CA ARG A 136 -2.90 -13.11 -15.47
C ARG A 136 -4.12 -13.08 -14.54
N THR A 137 -3.92 -12.66 -13.30
CA THR A 137 -4.98 -12.58 -12.31
C THR A 137 -5.88 -11.34 -12.54
N SER A 138 -5.26 -10.20 -12.88
CA SER A 138 -5.96 -8.95 -13.21
C SER A 138 -6.79 -9.06 -14.49
N SER A 139 -6.27 -9.69 -15.54
CA SER A 139 -7.02 -9.95 -16.79
C SER A 139 -8.25 -10.83 -16.56
N LYS A 140 -8.13 -11.94 -15.82
CA LYS A 140 -9.28 -12.78 -15.45
C LYS A 140 -10.37 -12.00 -14.71
N ARG A 141 -9.98 -11.10 -13.80
CA ARG A 141 -10.92 -10.29 -13.03
C ARG A 141 -11.63 -9.23 -13.90
N ARG A 142 -10.94 -8.65 -14.88
CA ARG A 142 -11.55 -7.72 -15.87
C ARG A 142 -12.52 -8.44 -16.81
N VAL A 143 -12.20 -9.64 -17.27
CA VAL A 143 -13.08 -10.45 -18.15
C VAL A 143 -14.34 -10.91 -17.39
N SER A 144 -14.22 -11.27 -16.12
CA SER A 144 -15.36 -11.68 -15.29
C SER A 144 -16.25 -10.52 -14.82
N GLY A 145 -15.84 -9.27 -15.04
CA GLY A 145 -16.62 -8.05 -14.80
C GLY A 145 -17.15 -7.40 -16.07
N GLY A 146 -17.11 -8.11 -17.21
CA GLY A 146 -17.84 -7.71 -18.42
C GLY A 146 -19.35 -7.69 -18.16
N PRO A 147 -20.11 -6.85 -18.89
CA PRO A 147 -21.52 -6.62 -18.59
C PRO A 147 -22.27 -7.95 -18.54
N MET A 148 -22.88 -8.23 -17.40
CA MET A 148 -23.95 -9.21 -17.33
C MET A 148 -25.04 -8.67 -18.25
N ASN A 149 -25.18 -9.29 -19.43
CA ASN A 149 -26.22 -8.93 -20.36
C ASN A 149 -27.57 -8.95 -19.62
N ARG A 150 -28.31 -7.88 -19.89
CA ARG A 150 -29.61 -7.50 -19.37
C ARG A 150 -30.62 -8.64 -19.36
#